data_AF-A0A5C5NPK3-F1
#
_entry.id   AF-A0A5C5NPK3-F1
#
_cell.length_a   1.000
_cell.length_b   1.000
_cell.length_c   1.000
_cell.angle_alpha   90.00
_cell.angle_beta   90.00
_cell.angle_gamma   90.00
#
_symmetry.space_group_name_H-M   'P 1'
#
loop_
_entity.id
_entity.type
_entity.pdbx_description
1 polymer ?
#
loop_
_entity_poly.entity_id
_entity_poly.type
_entity_poly.pdbx_seq_one_letter_code
_entity_poly.pdbx_strand_id
1 'polypeptide(L)'
;MYTGPGGGLYTGPGGGLYTGPGGGLYTGPGGGLYTGPGGGLYAGPGGGMYAGPDATPYMSNIPPWLVLIEYLEKNGMRDVSQFIRDSYASS
;
A
#
# COMPACT_ATOMS: atom_id res chain seq x y z
N MET A 1 0.35 14.08 -3.78
CA MET A 1 -0.12 13.00 -4.69
C MET A 1 0.75 13.01 -5.95
N TYR A 2 1.29 11.87 -6.38
CA TYR A 2 2.22 11.77 -7.52
C TYR A 2 1.48 11.29 -8.79
N THR A 3 1.57 12.07 -9.87
CA THR A 3 0.93 11.81 -11.18
C THR A 3 1.91 11.31 -12.25
N GLY A 4 3.18 11.10 -11.90
CA GLY A 4 4.18 10.57 -12.82
C GLY A 4 4.08 9.05 -13.02
N PRO A 5 4.85 8.47 -13.96
CA PRO A 5 4.88 7.03 -14.22
C PRO A 5 5.07 6.19 -12.94
N GLY A 6 4.25 5.16 -12.75
CA GLY A 6 4.20 4.35 -11.53
C GLY A 6 3.44 4.98 -10.35
N GLY A 7 2.91 6.20 -10.51
CA GLY A 7 2.07 6.86 -9.53
C GLY A 7 0.64 6.30 -9.48
N GLY A 8 0.03 6.34 -8.29
CA GLY A 8 -1.35 5.91 -8.08
C GLY A 8 -2.39 6.70 -8.89
N LEU A 9 -2.07 7.95 -9.27
CA LEU A 9 -2.93 8.80 -10.12
C LEU A 9 -2.53 8.80 -11.60
N TYR A 10 -1.51 8.01 -11.98
CA TYR A 10 -1.08 7.97 -13.38
C TYR A 10 -2.08 7.16 -14.21
N THR A 11 -2.48 7.72 -15.35
CA THR A 11 -3.45 7.13 -16.28
C THR A 11 -2.78 6.44 -17.48
N GLY A 12 -1.46 6.51 -17.60
CA GLY A 12 -0.71 5.79 -18.63
C GLY A 12 -0.35 4.36 -18.22
N PRO A 13 0.23 3.55 -19.14
CA PRO A 13 0.64 2.18 -18.87
C PRO A 13 1.45 2.03 -17.57
N GLY A 14 1.09 1.05 -16.74
CA GLY A 14 1.68 0.82 -15.42
C GLY A 14 1.23 1.81 -14.33
N GLY A 15 0.29 2.71 -14.63
CA GLY A 15 -0.30 3.64 -13.68
C GLY A 15 -1.48 3.07 -12.88
N GLY A 16 -1.70 3.61 -11.69
CA GLY A 16 -2.78 3.18 -10.80
C GLY A 16 -4.19 3.45 -11.35
N LEU A 17 -4.37 4.48 -12.18
CA LEU A 17 -5.65 4.80 -12.83
C LEU A 17 -5.75 4.26 -14.26
N TYR A 18 -4.77 3.50 -14.72
CA TYR A 18 -4.81 2.93 -16.07
C TYR A 18 -5.80 1.76 -16.13
N THR A 19 -6.67 1.78 -17.15
CA THR A 19 -7.70 0.77 -17.37
C THR A 19 -7.33 -0.24 -18.44
N GLY A 20 -6.15 -0.14 -19.07
CA GLY A 20 -5.63 -1.12 -20.01
C GLY A 20 -4.83 -2.24 -19.33
N PRO A 21 -4.39 -3.27 -20.09
CA PRO A 21 -3.61 -4.38 -19.56
C PRO A 21 -2.43 -3.94 -18.69
N GLY A 22 -2.28 -4.56 -17.51
CA GLY A 22 -1.26 -4.21 -16.51
C GLY A 22 -1.53 -2.92 -15.72
N GLY A 23 -2.69 -2.28 -15.93
CA GLY A 23 -3.12 -1.11 -15.17
C GLY A 23 -3.82 -1.44 -13.85
N GLY A 24 -3.78 -0.49 -12.90
CA GLY A 24 -4.39 -0.64 -11.58
C GLY A 24 -5.92 -0.76 -11.62
N LEU A 25 -6.59 -0.13 -12.58
CA LEU A 25 -8.04 -0.21 -12.77
C LEU A 25 -8.48 -1.27 -13.78
N TYR A 26 -7.55 -2.06 -14.33
CA TYR A 26 -7.90 -3.10 -15.29
C TYR A 26 -8.56 -4.29 -14.60
N THR A 27 -9.68 -4.75 -15.16
CA THR A 27 -10.48 -5.86 -14.65
C THR A 27 -10.23 -7.18 -15.38
N GLY A 28 -9.36 -7.21 -16.40
CA GLY A 28 -8.95 -8.43 -17.08
C GLY A 28 -7.73 -9.09 -16.44
N PRO A 29 -7.33 -10.28 -16.91
CA PRO A 29 -6.17 -11.00 -16.39
C PRO A 29 -4.90 -10.13 -16.28
N GLY A 30 -4.23 -10.18 -15.14
CA GLY A 30 -3.06 -9.34 -14.84
C GLY A 30 -3.37 -7.89 -14.45
N GLY A 31 -4.65 -7.54 -14.32
CA GLY A 31 -5.11 -6.22 -13.84
C GLY A 31 -5.27 -6.13 -12.33
N GLY A 32 -5.15 -4.91 -11.80
CA GLY A 32 -5.28 -4.64 -10.36
C GLY A 32 -6.68 -4.90 -9.80
N LEU A 33 -7.74 -4.72 -10.60
CA LEU A 33 -9.13 -5.00 -10.22
C LEU A 33 -9.63 -6.40 -10.60
N TYR A 34 -8.77 -7.25 -11.16
CA TYR A 34 -9.16 -8.60 -11.54
C TYR A 34 -9.37 -9.49 -10.32
N THR A 35 -10.49 -10.20 -10.29
CA THR A 35 -10.91 -11.09 -9.20
C THR A 35 -10.63 -12.57 -9.47
N GLY A 36 -10.08 -12.92 -10.64
CA GLY A 36 -9.65 -14.29 -10.94
C GLY A 36 -8.19 -14.56 -10.54
N PRO A 37 -7.74 -15.82 -10.61
CA PRO A 37 -6.35 -16.18 -10.27
C PRO A 37 -5.32 -15.27 -10.96
N GLY A 38 -4.35 -14.77 -10.18
CA GLY A 38 -3.33 -13.81 -10.66
C GLY A 38 -3.79 -12.35 -10.73
N GLY A 39 -5.01 -12.04 -10.27
CA GLY A 39 -5.53 -10.69 -10.15
C GLY A 39 -5.29 -10.05 -8.77
N GLY A 40 -5.24 -8.72 -8.75
CA GLY A 40 -5.00 -7.94 -7.50
C GLY A 40 -6.14 -8.07 -6.48
N LEU A 41 -7.37 -8.29 -6.91
CA LEU A 41 -8.54 -8.52 -6.03
C LEU A 41 -8.89 -9.99 -5.85
N TYR A 42 -8.02 -10.90 -6.29
CA TYR A 42 -8.26 -12.31 -6.06
C TYR A 42 -8.14 -12.63 -4.56
N ALA A 43 -9.17 -13.28 -4.02
CA ALA A 43 -9.25 -13.66 -2.61
C ALA A 43 -8.84 -15.12 -2.36
N GLY A 44 -8.39 -15.85 -3.39
CA GLY A 44 -7.81 -17.19 -3.23
C GLY A 44 -6.30 -17.13 -2.98
N PRO A 45 -5.66 -18.27 -2.66
CA PRO A 45 -4.24 -18.33 -2.36
C PRO A 45 -3.38 -17.68 -3.46
N GLY A 46 -2.46 -16.81 -3.08
CA GLY A 46 -1.60 -16.05 -4.00
C GLY A 46 -2.24 -14.80 -4.62
N GLY A 47 -3.48 -14.46 -4.24
CA GLY A 47 -4.15 -13.22 -4.64
C GLY A 47 -3.93 -12.06 -3.67
N GLY A 48 -4.05 -10.82 -4.16
CA GLY A 48 -3.79 -9.60 -3.37
C GLY A 48 -4.80 -9.32 -2.25
N MET A 49 -5.96 -9.98 -2.27
CA MET A 49 -6.98 -9.92 -1.20
C MET A 49 -7.05 -11.23 -0.39
N TYR A 50 -6.06 -12.11 -0.52
CA TYR A 50 -6.03 -13.35 0.24
C TYR A 50 -5.85 -13.08 1.74
N ALA A 51 -6.85 -13.46 2.54
CA ALA A 51 -6.84 -13.33 4.00
C ALA A 51 -6.65 -14.67 4.73
N GLY A 52 -6.35 -15.74 3.99
CA GLY A 52 -6.02 -17.04 4.57
C GLY A 52 -4.58 -17.10 5.10
N PRO A 53 -4.19 -18.21 5.75
CA PRO A 53 -2.84 -18.37 6.28
C PRO A 53 -1.79 -18.23 5.17
N ASP A 54 -0.91 -17.26 5.34
CA ASP A 54 0.26 -17.01 4.49
C ASP A 54 1.51 -17.56 5.21
N ALA A 55 2.36 -18.30 4.49
CA ALA A 55 3.63 -18.79 5.01
C ALA A 55 4.68 -17.66 5.10
N THR A 56 4.45 -16.54 4.41
CA THR A 56 5.33 -15.37 4.34
C THR A 56 4.53 -14.06 4.42
N PRO A 57 3.76 -13.83 5.50
CA PRO A 57 2.97 -12.61 5.62
C PRO A 57 3.88 -11.38 5.55
N TYR A 58 3.41 -10.31 4.92
CA TYR A 58 4.10 -9.02 4.97
C TYR A 58 4.30 -8.62 6.43
N MET A 59 5.56 -8.57 6.86
CA MET A 59 5.94 -8.15 8.20
C MET A 59 6.65 -6.80 8.08
N SER A 60 5.98 -5.74 8.54
CA SER A 60 6.62 -4.44 8.70
C SER A 60 7.62 -4.52 9.86
N ASN A 61 8.85 -4.05 9.62
CA ASN A 61 9.82 -3.80 10.68
C ASN A 61 9.57 -2.47 11.41
N ILE A 62 8.63 -1.67 10.92
CA ILE A 62 8.19 -0.44 11.58
C ILE A 62 7.12 -0.84 12.61
N PRO A 63 7.36 -0.62 13.92
CA PRO A 63 6.37 -0.91 14.94
C PRO A 63 5.13 -0.01 14.74
N PRO A 64 3.99 -0.34 15.37
CA PRO A 64 2.81 0.52 15.31
C PRO A 64 3.19 1.98 15.58
N TRP A 65 2.70 2.92 14.76
CA TRP A 65 3.16 4.33 14.78
C TRP A 65 3.11 4.97 16.17
N LEU A 66 2.09 4.64 16.97
CA LEU A 66 1.97 5.09 18.36
C LEU A 66 3.14 4.63 19.24
N VAL A 67 3.55 3.37 19.09
CA VAL A 67 4.68 2.78 19.81
C VAL A 67 5.99 3.40 19.35
N LEU A 68 6.12 3.67 18.04
CA LEU A 68 7.28 4.36 17.49
C LEU A 68 7.38 5.79 18.03
N ILE A 69 6.28 6.55 18.02
CA ILE A 69 6.21 7.92 18.54
C ILE A 69 6.61 7.95 20.02
N GLU A 70 6.08 7.05 20.84
CA GLU A 70 6.44 6.96 22.26
C GLU A 70 7.94 6.67 22.45
N TYR A 71 8.50 5.76 21.64
CA TYR A 71 9.93 5.50 21.65
C TYR A 71 10.74 6.73 21.25
N LEU A 72 10.34 7.43 20.19
CA LEU A 72 11.03 8.64 19.73
C LEU A 72 11.01 9.74 20.81
N GLU A 73 9.87 9.95 21.46
CA GLU A 73 9.72 10.94 22.55
C GLU A 73 10.59 10.58 23.76
N LYS A 74 10.60 9.30 24.19
CA LYS A 74 11.46 8.81 25.28
C LYS A 74 12.95 9.00 25.00
N ASN A 75 13.34 8.93 23.74
CA ASN A 75 14.72 9.14 23.30
C ASN A 75 15.03 10.59 22.91
N GLY A 76 14.13 11.54 23.22
CA GLY A 76 14.33 12.97 22.99
C GLY A 76 14.18 13.43 21.54
N MET A 77 13.76 12.56 20.62
CA MET A 77 13.55 12.85 19.20
C MET A 77 12.17 13.49 18.96
N ARG A 78 11.92 14.60 19.66
CA ARG A 78 10.61 15.28 19.69
C ARG A 78 10.22 15.84 18.32
N ASP A 79 11.16 16.42 17.58
CA ASP A 79 10.90 17.01 16.25
C ASP A 79 10.41 15.95 15.25
N VAL A 80 11.03 14.77 15.28
CA VAL A 80 10.64 13.64 14.42
C VAL A 80 9.28 13.08 14.84
N SER A 81 9.04 12.94 16.14
CA SER A 81 7.75 12.47 16.64
C SER A 81 6.60 13.43 16.28
N GLN A 82 6.85 14.74 16.34
CA GLN A 82 5.87 15.77 16.02
C GLN A 82 5.56 15.79 14.52
N PHE A 83 6.59 15.71 13.68
CA PHE A 83 6.43 15.59 12.23
C PHE A 83 5.55 14.40 11.84
N ILE A 84 5.75 13.24 12.48
CA ILE A 84 4.94 12.04 12.24
C ILE A 84 3.49 12.26 12.69
N ARG A 85 3.26 12.85 13.89
CA ARG A 85 1.92 13.17 14.39
C ARG A 85 1.16 14.11 13.45
N ASP A 86 1.81 15.17 12.98
CA ASP A 86 1.19 16.17 12.11
C ASP A 86 0.82 15.59 10.74
N SER A 87 1.66 14.69 10.22
CA SER A 87 1.41 13.97 8.97
C SER A 87 0.21 13.02 9.07
N TYR A 88 -0.03 12.44 10.25
CA TYR A 88 -1.14 11.52 10.50
C TYR A 88 -2.45 12.24 10.81
N ALA A 89 -2.40 13.39 11.49
CA ALA A 89 -3.58 14.19 11.82
C ALA A 89 -4.17 14.96 10.61
N SER A 90 -3.40 15.08 9.53
CA SER A 90 -3.79 15.79 8.31
C SER A 90 -4.38 14.90 7.21
N SER A 91 -4.63 13.61 7.50
CA SER A 91 -5.18 12.60 6.57
C SER A 91 -6.67 12.34 6.81
#